data_AF-A0A225URC7-F1
#
_entry.id   AF-A0A225URC7-F1
#
_cell.length_a   1.000
_cell.length_b   1.000
_cell.length_c   1.000
_cell.angle_alpha   90.00
_cell.angle_beta   90.00
_cell.angle_gamma   90.00
#
_symmetry.space_group_name_H-M   'P 1'
#
loop_
_entity.id
_entity.type
_entity.pdbx_description
1 polymer ?
#
loop_
_entity_poly.entity_id
_entity_poly.type
_entity_poly.pdbx_seq_one_letter_code
_entity_poly.pdbx_strand_id
1 'polypeptide(L)'
;MTQWSRSTLHSLDKRRAWWDKFQYTASSGGWREQEFRLSHNPGTKAWLPESVRRSWKQLSDRFYKEFGRSTESPVERYLRLKQESRETPRTFLWRLNAAATKANVDSPDVAATLTNS
;
A
#
# COMPACT_ATOMS: atom_id res chain seq x y z
N MET A 1 -2.81 25.20 -0.91
CA MET A 1 -1.95 24.15 -0.32
C MET A 1 -2.84 23.30 0.57
N THR A 2 -3.28 22.15 0.08
CA THR A 2 -4.49 21.44 0.56
C THR A 2 -4.27 20.74 1.91
N GLN A 3 -5.26 20.81 2.78
CA GLN A 3 -5.30 20.28 4.14
C GLN A 3 -5.27 18.74 4.14
N TRP A 4 -4.42 18.15 4.98
CA TRP A 4 -4.17 16.70 5.05
C TRP A 4 -5.11 16.07 6.06
N SER A 5 -6.28 15.64 5.60
CA SER A 5 -7.19 14.79 6.38
C SER A 5 -7.01 13.34 5.93
N ARG A 6 -7.20 12.38 6.85
CA ARG A 6 -7.29 10.94 6.54
C ARG A 6 -8.28 10.64 5.41
N SER A 7 -9.21 11.55 5.13
CA SER A 7 -10.28 11.42 4.13
C SER A 7 -9.91 11.81 2.69
N THR A 8 -8.80 12.51 2.41
CA THR A 8 -8.53 13.01 1.04
C THR A 8 -7.96 11.97 0.07
N LEU A 9 -7.55 10.78 0.54
CA LEU A 9 -7.03 9.71 -0.32
C LEU A 9 -7.92 8.45 -0.26
N HIS A 10 -8.98 8.47 -1.06
CA HIS A 10 -10.07 7.49 -1.05
C HIS A 10 -9.69 6.06 -1.49
N SER A 11 -8.53 5.83 -2.14
CA SER A 11 -8.06 4.48 -2.50
C SER A 11 -6.55 4.30 -2.26
N LEU A 12 -6.11 3.06 -2.04
CA LEU A 12 -4.70 2.72 -1.85
C LEU A 12 -3.83 3.18 -3.03
N ASP A 13 -4.33 3.03 -4.25
CA ASP A 13 -3.61 3.44 -5.46
C ASP A 13 -3.45 4.95 -5.54
N LYS A 14 -4.47 5.72 -5.15
CA LYS A 14 -4.36 7.18 -5.05
C LYS A 14 -3.33 7.58 -3.99
N ARG A 15 -3.25 6.88 -2.85
CA ARG A 15 -2.24 7.11 -1.80
C ARG A 15 -0.82 6.88 -2.33
N ARG A 16 -0.62 5.77 -3.03
CA ARG A 16 0.69 5.41 -3.61
C ARG A 16 1.11 6.36 -4.73
N ALA A 17 0.23 6.61 -5.69
CA ALA A 17 0.50 7.52 -6.80
C ALA A 17 0.80 8.95 -6.32
N TRP A 18 0.09 9.42 -5.29
CA TRP A 18 0.40 10.70 -4.66
C TRP A 18 1.81 10.70 -4.04
N TRP A 19 2.15 9.66 -3.29
CA TRP A 19 3.45 9.52 -2.65
C TRP A 19 4.59 9.47 -3.67
N ASP A 20 4.44 8.69 -4.74
CA ASP A 20 5.42 8.60 -5.82
C ASP A 20 5.66 9.98 -6.47
N LYS A 21 4.58 10.74 -6.73
CA LYS A 21 4.68 12.11 -7.26
C LYS A 21 5.40 13.05 -6.27
N PHE A 22 5.11 12.93 -4.99
CA PHE A 22 5.76 13.73 -3.95
C PHE A 22 7.27 13.45 -3.90
N GLN A 23 7.68 12.18 -3.89
CA GLN A 23 9.09 11.79 -3.91
C GLN A 23 9.79 12.25 -5.18
N TYR A 24 9.12 12.14 -6.34
CA TYR A 24 9.64 12.64 -7.60
C TYR A 24 9.88 14.16 -7.56
N THR A 25 8.92 14.94 -7.08
CA THR A 25 9.06 16.40 -6.96
C THR A 25 10.16 16.80 -5.97
N ALA A 26 10.26 16.12 -4.82
CA ALA A 26 11.33 16.38 -3.86
C ALA A 26 12.72 16.07 -4.45
N SER A 27 12.85 14.95 -5.17
CA SER A 27 14.12 14.52 -5.77
C SER A 27 14.54 15.41 -6.96
N SER A 28 13.60 15.69 -7.87
CA SER A 28 13.83 16.54 -9.04
C SER A 28 14.05 18.02 -8.69
N GLY A 29 13.45 18.48 -7.59
CA GLY A 29 13.71 19.80 -7.03
C GLY A 29 14.99 19.91 -6.21
N GLY A 30 15.75 18.81 -6.04
CA GLY A 30 17.00 18.81 -5.28
C GLY A 30 16.82 19.09 -3.78
N TRP A 31 15.65 18.77 -3.22
CA TRP A 31 15.32 19.13 -1.84
C TRP A 31 16.30 18.51 -0.85
N ARG A 32 16.93 19.36 -0.05
CA ARG A 32 17.75 18.96 1.10
C ARG A 32 16.87 18.74 2.32
N GLU A 33 17.39 18.01 3.30
CA GLU A 33 16.69 17.69 4.57
C GLU A 33 16.07 18.93 5.23
N GLN A 34 16.71 20.10 5.11
CA GLN A 34 16.21 21.38 5.63
C GLN A 34 15.00 21.92 4.86
N GLU A 35 14.99 21.85 3.53
CA GLU A 35 13.88 22.30 2.68
C GLU A 35 12.66 21.39 2.89
N PHE A 36 12.92 20.09 3.05
CA PHE A 36 11.91 19.13 3.46
C PHE A 36 11.30 19.46 4.83
N ARG A 37 12.12 19.79 5.84
CA ARG A 37 11.65 20.22 7.16
C ARG A 37 10.70 21.42 7.09
N LEU A 38 10.98 22.38 6.22
CA LEU A 38 10.17 23.59 6.02
C LEU A 38 8.87 23.30 5.24
N SER A 39 8.87 22.30 4.37
CA SER A 39 7.70 21.93 3.55
C SER A 39 6.53 21.29 4.32
N HIS A 40 6.73 20.94 5.60
CA HIS A 40 5.69 20.34 6.43
C HIS A 40 4.58 21.35 6.75
N ASN A 41 3.38 21.07 6.26
CA ASN A 41 2.17 21.77 6.67
C ASN A 41 1.80 21.42 8.14
N PRO A 42 0.91 22.19 8.78
CA PRO A 42 0.50 21.96 10.17
C PRO A 42 -0.06 20.56 10.45
N GLY A 43 -0.80 19.97 9.51
CA GLY A 43 -1.33 18.61 9.65
C GLY A 43 -0.23 17.55 9.72
N THR A 44 0.79 17.67 8.88
CA THR A 44 1.95 16.78 8.94
C THR A 44 2.78 17.00 10.21
N LYS A 45 2.89 18.24 10.70
CA LYS A 45 3.56 18.54 11.98
C LYS A 45 2.83 17.97 13.20
N ALA A 46 1.50 17.92 13.18
CA ALA A 46 0.69 17.34 14.24
C ALA A 46 0.75 15.79 14.24
N TRP A 47 0.83 15.19 13.06
CA TRP A 47 0.89 13.73 12.90
C TRP A 47 2.31 13.14 13.15
N LEU A 48 3.37 13.89 12.85
CA LEU A 48 4.76 13.39 12.92
C LEU A 48 5.58 14.07 14.03
N PRO A 49 6.21 13.29 14.94
CA PRO A 49 7.20 13.80 15.88
C PRO A 49 8.33 14.53 15.17
N GLU A 50 8.90 15.56 15.82
CA GLU A 50 10.02 16.34 15.26
C GLU A 50 11.23 15.46 14.89
N SER A 51 11.49 14.39 15.65
CA SER A 51 12.58 13.44 15.35
C SER A 51 12.40 12.74 14.00
N VAL A 52 11.17 12.36 13.66
CA VAL A 52 10.82 11.69 12.40
C VAL A 52 10.81 12.69 11.24
N ARG A 53 10.39 13.95 11.47
CA ARG A 53 10.35 15.02 10.45
C ARG A 53 11.73 15.47 9.97
N ARG A 54 12.80 15.12 10.70
CA ARG A 54 14.20 15.46 10.38
C ARG A 54 14.92 14.38 9.58
N SER A 55 14.26 13.27 9.28
CA SER A 55 14.85 12.17 8.53
C SER A 55 13.88 11.71 7.44
N TRP A 56 14.26 11.97 6.19
CA TRP A 56 13.56 11.51 5.01
C TRP A 56 13.26 10.00 5.06
N LYS A 57 14.25 9.21 5.52
CA LYS A 57 14.11 7.76 5.68
C LYS A 57 13.02 7.40 6.69
N GLN A 58 13.07 7.96 7.90
CA GLN A 58 12.10 7.64 8.95
C GLN A 58 10.69 8.07 8.57
N LEU A 59 10.56 9.21 7.89
CA LEU A 59 9.27 9.69 7.42
C LEU A 59 8.71 8.81 6.32
N SER A 60 9.52 8.44 5.33
CA SER A 60 9.14 7.54 4.24
C SER A 60 8.67 6.19 4.78
N ASP A 61 9.43 5.61 5.72
CA ASP A 61 9.08 4.33 6.36
C ASP A 61 7.73 4.40 7.09
N ARG A 62 7.50 5.50 7.82
CA ARG A 62 6.25 5.69 8.56
C ARG A 62 5.05 5.91 7.63
N PHE A 63 5.23 6.70 6.58
CA PHE A 63 4.19 6.89 5.56
C PHE A 63 3.79 5.56 4.92
N TYR A 64 4.75 4.74 4.48
CA TYR A 64 4.43 3.45 3.87
C TYR A 64 3.73 2.50 4.84
N LYS A 65 4.11 2.51 6.11
CA LYS A 65 3.44 1.68 7.14
C LYS A 65 1.99 2.10 7.38
N GLU A 66 1.73 3.40 7.50
CA GLU A 66 0.39 3.90 7.85
C GLU A 66 -0.55 4.03 6.63
N PHE A 67 -0.02 4.42 5.48
CA PHE A 67 -0.83 4.78 4.31
C PHE A 67 -0.56 3.92 3.07
N GLY A 68 0.63 3.34 2.97
CA GLY A 68 1.06 2.51 1.82
C GLY A 68 0.58 1.05 1.87
N ARG A 69 -0.01 0.62 2.99
CA ARG A 69 -0.58 -0.72 3.18
C ARG A 69 -2.09 -0.71 2.97
N SER A 70 -2.63 -1.81 2.43
CA SER A 70 -4.07 -2.02 2.43
C SER A 70 -4.54 -2.22 3.87
N THR A 71 -5.67 -1.61 4.23
CA THR A 71 -6.37 -1.84 5.49
C THR A 71 -7.21 -3.12 5.45
N GLU A 72 -7.38 -3.72 4.27
CA GLU A 72 -8.13 -4.96 4.12
C GLU A 72 -7.40 -6.10 4.83
N SER A 73 -8.18 -6.83 5.62
CA SER A 73 -7.75 -8.09 6.21
C SER A 73 -7.40 -9.12 5.13
N PRO A 74 -6.55 -10.11 5.47
CA PRO A 74 -6.26 -11.22 4.55
C PRO A 74 -7.54 -11.92 4.02
N VAL A 75 -8.55 -12.08 4.88
CA VAL A 75 -9.84 -12.70 4.53
C VAL A 75 -10.63 -11.84 3.55
N GLU A 76 -10.76 -10.53 3.78
CA GLU A 76 -11.43 -9.63 2.83
C GLU A 76 -10.76 -9.62 1.46
N ARG A 77 -9.42 -9.67 1.44
CA ARG A 77 -8.67 -9.76 0.19
C ARG A 77 -8.96 -11.06 -0.55
N TYR A 78 -9.01 -12.19 0.16
CA TYR A 78 -9.38 -13.48 -0.42
C TYR A 78 -10.80 -13.45 -1.01
N LEU A 79 -11.79 -12.92 -0.27
CA LEU A 79 -13.18 -12.86 -0.72
C LEU A 79 -13.40 -11.91 -1.91
N ARG A 80 -12.59 -10.86 -2.03
CA ARG A 80 -12.65 -9.93 -3.17
C ARG A 80 -11.91 -10.41 -4.41
N LEU A 81 -11.07 -11.44 -4.32
CA LEU A 81 -10.28 -11.90 -5.45
C LEU A 81 -11.22 -12.41 -6.56
N LYS A 82 -11.16 -11.77 -7.73
CA LYS A 82 -11.86 -12.21 -8.95
C LYS A 82 -10.84 -12.42 -10.05
N GLN A 83 -11.11 -13.32 -11.00
CA GLN A 83 -10.26 -13.49 -12.17
C GLN A 83 -10.31 -12.22 -13.03
N GLU A 84 -9.15 -11.72 -13.42
CA GLU A 84 -9.07 -10.55 -14.30
C GLU A 84 -9.30 -10.97 -15.75
N SER A 85 -9.86 -10.08 -16.57
CA SER A 85 -10.25 -10.41 -17.96
C SER A 85 -9.10 -10.87 -18.87
N ARG A 86 -7.87 -10.51 -18.54
CA ARG A 86 -6.65 -10.88 -19.29
C ARG A 86 -5.83 -11.97 -18.60
N GLU A 87 -6.31 -12.51 -17.49
CA GLU A 87 -5.56 -13.46 -16.69
C GLU A 87 -5.94 -14.90 -17.04
N THR A 88 -4.93 -15.76 -17.19
CA THR A 88 -5.17 -17.20 -17.39
C THR A 88 -5.78 -17.83 -16.13
N PRO A 89 -6.65 -18.85 -16.27
CA PRO A 89 -7.20 -19.56 -15.10
C PRO A 89 -6.12 -20.10 -14.15
N ARG A 90 -4.98 -20.55 -14.68
CA ARG A 90 -3.85 -21.05 -13.88
C ARG A 90 -3.24 -19.96 -13.01
N THR A 91 -3.01 -18.77 -13.56
CA THR A 91 -2.48 -17.63 -12.81
C THR A 91 -3.47 -17.20 -11.72
N PHE A 92 -4.77 -17.19 -12.05
CA PHE A 92 -5.84 -16.91 -11.10
C PHE A 92 -5.83 -17.88 -9.91
N LEU A 93 -5.82 -19.19 -10.19
CA LEU A 93 -5.78 -20.24 -9.16
C LEU A 93 -4.54 -20.12 -8.27
N TRP A 94 -3.38 -19.81 -8.85
CA TRP A 94 -2.15 -19.63 -8.09
C TRP A 94 -2.24 -18.48 -7.08
N ARG A 95 -2.74 -17.30 -7.49
CA ARG A 95 -2.93 -16.19 -6.55
C ARG A 95 -4.08 -16.41 -5.56
N LEU A 96 -5.11 -17.15 -5.95
CA LEU A 96 -6.22 -17.50 -5.08
C LEU A 96 -5.75 -18.38 -3.92
N ASN A 97 -4.96 -19.43 -4.21
CA ASN A 97 -4.37 -20.29 -3.20
C ASN A 97 -3.39 -19.54 -2.28
N ALA A 98 -2.58 -18.64 -2.85
CA ALA A 98 -1.69 -17.79 -2.06
C ALA A 98 -2.47 -16.84 -1.13
N ALA A 99 -3.64 -16.35 -1.55
CA ALA A 99 -4.51 -15.53 -0.71
C ALA A 99 -5.23 -16.38 0.36
N ALA A 100 -5.68 -17.59 0.04
CA ALA A 100 -6.29 -18.54 0.99
C ALA A 100 -5.33 -18.88 2.13
N THR A 101 -4.07 -19.20 1.80
CA THR A 101 -3.00 -19.46 2.78
C THR A 101 -2.82 -18.27 3.74
N LYS A 102 -2.79 -17.04 3.20
CA LYS A 102 -2.66 -15.82 4.02
C LYS A 102 -3.89 -15.52 4.86
N ALA A 103 -5.06 -15.98 4.41
CA ALA A 103 -6.33 -15.85 5.11
C ALA A 103 -6.56 -16.97 6.13
N ASN A 104 -5.66 -17.95 6.23
CA ASN A 104 -5.86 -19.18 7.00
C ASN A 104 -7.18 -19.87 6.65
N VAL A 105 -7.53 -19.82 5.36
CA VAL A 105 -8.63 -20.57 4.78
C VAL A 105 -7.99 -21.84 4.23
N ASP A 106 -8.37 -22.98 4.79
CA ASP A 106 -7.97 -24.27 4.23
C ASP A 106 -8.49 -24.31 2.78
N SER A 107 -7.57 -24.33 1.82
CA SER A 107 -7.95 -24.51 0.42
C SER A 107 -8.72 -25.82 0.34
N PRO A 108 -9.96 -25.86 -0.18
CA PRO A 108 -10.58 -27.13 -0.52
C PRO A 108 -9.63 -27.85 -1.47
N ASP A 109 -9.35 -29.09 -1.12
CA ASP A 109 -8.28 -29.97 -1.58
C ASP A 109 -8.29 -30.20 -3.10
N VAL A 110 -7.93 -29.17 -3.89
CA VAL A 110 -7.83 -29.22 -5.35
C VAL A 110 -6.61 -30.00 -5.83
N ALA A 111 -5.77 -30.48 -4.91
CA ALA A 111 -4.66 -31.38 -5.22
C ALA A 111 -5.13 -32.83 -5.49
N ALA A 112 -6.29 -33.24 -4.96
CA ALA A 112 -6.79 -34.61 -5.12
C ALA A 112 -7.50 -34.87 -6.47
N THR A 113 -7.94 -33.83 -7.19
CA THR A 113 -8.78 -34.00 -8.39
C THR A 113 -8.00 -33.94 -9.71
N LEU A 114 -6.73 -33.54 -9.70
CA LEU A 114 -5.91 -33.46 -10.93
C LEU A 114 -4.99 -34.67 -11.16
N THR A 115 -5.05 -35.69 -10.30
CA THR A 115 -4.30 -36.95 -10.48
C THR A 115 -5.13 -38.10 -11.07
N ASN A 116 -6.42 -37.88 -11.35
CA ASN A 116 -7.29 -38.88 -11.98
C ASN A 116 -8.14 -38.24 -13.08
N SER A 117 -7.57 -38.01 -14.28
CA SER A 117 -8.25 -37.99 -15.59
C SER A 117 -7.23 -37.92 -16.70
#